data_AF-A0A7G2SIY2-F1
#
_entry.id   AF-A0A7G2SIY2-F1
#
_cell.length_a   1.000
_cell.length_b   1.000
_cell.length_c   1.000
_cell.angle_alpha   90.00
_cell.angle_beta   90.00
_cell.angle_gamma   90.00
#
_symmetry.space_group_name_H-M   'P 1'
#
loop_
_entity.id
_entity.type
_entity.pdbx_description
1 polymer ?
#
loop_
_entity_poly.entity_id
_entity_poly.type
_entity_poly.pdbx_seq_one_letter_code
_entity_poly.pdbx_strand_id
1 'polypeptide(L)'
;MSAKQAVVTFGETVNELKIPIYSIGMVLAFAFIANYSGLSATLALALSHTGHAFTFFSPFLGWLGVFLTGSDTSSNALFSALQATTAQQIGIPEVLLVAANTSGGVTGKMISPQSIAIACAAVGLVGKESDLFRFTVKHSIIFTIFVGIIVTVQAYIVPWMIP
;
A
#
# COMPACT_ATOMS: atom_id res chain seq x y z
N MET A 1 -17.68 -19.41 24.76
CA MET A 1 -16.27 -19.83 24.90
C MET A 1 -15.96 -19.99 26.38
N SER A 2 -15.36 -21.11 26.77
CA SER A 2 -14.82 -21.28 28.13
C SER A 2 -13.56 -20.44 28.30
N ALA A 3 -13.29 -19.92 29.51
CA ALA A 3 -12.06 -19.15 29.80
C ALA A 3 -10.78 -19.92 29.41
N LYS A 4 -10.81 -21.26 29.52
CA LYS A 4 -9.72 -22.13 29.09
C LYS A 4 -9.50 -22.10 27.57
N GLN A 5 -10.58 -22.05 26.78
CA GLN A 5 -10.49 -21.95 25.33
C GLN A 5 -9.94 -20.58 24.91
N ALA A 6 -10.34 -19.50 25.59
CA ALA A 6 -9.82 -18.17 25.31
C ALA A 6 -8.30 -18.08 25.50
N VAL A 7 -7.76 -18.66 26.57
CA VAL A 7 -6.31 -18.67 26.84
C VAL A 7 -5.55 -19.49 25.80
N VAL A 8 -6.08 -20.65 25.41
CA VAL A 8 -5.46 -21.49 24.37
C VAL A 8 -5.44 -20.76 23.03
N THR A 9 -6.57 -20.21 22.58
CA THR A 9 -6.66 -19.45 21.33
C THR A 9 -5.75 -18.22 21.34
N PHE A 10 -5.61 -17.54 22.48
CA PHE A 10 -4.67 -16.42 22.61
C PHE A 10 -3.22 -16.87 22.41
N GLY A 11 -2.81 -17.99 23.03
CA GLY A 11 -1.47 -18.55 22.85
C GLY A 11 -1.18 -18.98 21.41
N GLU A 12 -2.15 -19.60 20.75
CA GLU A 12 -2.08 -19.96 19.33
C GLU A 12 -1.91 -18.72 18.44
N THR A 13 -2.73 -17.69 18.67
CA THR A 13 -2.65 -16.41 17.95
C THR A 13 -1.28 -15.75 18.10
N VAL A 14 -0.74 -15.71 19.32
CA VAL A 14 0.61 -15.15 19.57
C VAL A 14 1.66 -15.95 18.80
N ASN A 15 1.53 -17.27 18.71
CA ASN A 15 2.46 -18.11 17.97
C ASN A 15 2.39 -17.87 16.45
N GLU A 16 1.19 -17.70 15.90
CA GLU A 16 0.97 -17.37 14.48
C GLU A 16 1.54 -16.00 14.11
N LEU A 17 1.46 -15.02 15.01
CA LEU A 17 1.92 -13.65 14.76
C LEU A 17 3.44 -13.48 14.76
N LYS A 18 4.22 -14.46 15.24
CA LYS A 18 5.70 -14.33 15.34
C LYS A 18 6.37 -14.03 14.00
N ILE A 19 5.97 -14.74 12.95
CA ILE A 19 6.54 -14.58 11.61
C ILE A 19 6.12 -13.22 11.00
N PRO A 20 4.83 -12.83 11.02
CA PRO A 20 4.40 -11.48 10.64
C PRO A 20 5.14 -10.36 11.37
N ILE A 21 5.31 -10.45 12.69
CA ILE A 21 6.02 -9.44 13.49
C ILE A 21 7.47 -9.28 13.01
N TYR A 22 8.17 -10.41 12.79
CA TYR A 22 9.53 -10.38 12.27
C TYR A 22 9.61 -9.76 10.88
N SER A 23 8.70 -10.15 9.98
CA SER A 23 8.63 -9.60 8.62
C SER A 23 8.38 -8.08 8.60
N ILE A 24 7.42 -7.60 9.40
CA ILE A 24 7.14 -6.17 9.55
C ILE A 24 8.37 -5.44 10.10
N GLY A 25 9.06 -6.01 11.08
CA GLY A 25 10.31 -5.46 11.62
C GLY A 25 11.41 -5.30 10.56
N MET A 26 11.60 -6.30 9.70
CA MET A 26 12.58 -6.25 8.61
C MET A 26 12.21 -5.21 7.54
N VAL A 27 10.92 -5.11 7.19
CA VAL A 27 10.43 -4.11 6.24
C VAL A 27 10.61 -2.69 6.80
N LEU A 28 10.29 -2.48 8.08
CA LEU A 28 10.52 -1.20 8.76
C LEU A 28 12.01 -0.85 8.80
N ALA A 29 12.87 -1.81 9.15
CA ALA A 29 14.31 -1.59 9.17
C ALA A 29 14.84 -1.15 7.79
N PHE A 30 14.41 -1.83 6.72
CA PHE A 30 14.74 -1.42 5.36
C PHE A 30 14.17 -0.03 5.02
N ALA A 31 12.93 0.27 5.40
CA ALA A 31 12.32 1.57 5.17
C ALA A 31 13.11 2.71 5.84
N PHE A 32 13.52 2.53 7.10
CA PHE A 32 14.38 3.47 7.81
C PHE A 32 15.73 3.65 7.12
N ILE A 33 16.37 2.56 6.69
CA ILE A 33 17.63 2.64 5.92
C ILE A 33 17.40 3.39 4.60
N ALA A 34 16.34 3.11 3.86
CA ALA A 34 16.01 3.78 2.60
C ALA A 34 15.67 5.27 2.80
N ASN A 35 15.14 5.65 3.97
CA ASN A 35 14.90 7.03 4.32
C ASN A 35 16.21 7.75 4.69
N TYR A 36 16.98 7.19 5.62
CA TYR A 36 18.21 7.78 6.13
C TYR A 36 19.38 7.78 5.13
N SER A 37 19.40 6.84 4.19
CA SER A 37 20.41 6.81 3.10
C SER A 37 20.15 7.84 2.00
N GLY A 38 19.05 8.60 2.06
CA GLY A 38 18.69 9.58 1.04
C GLY A 38 18.08 8.99 -0.23
N LEU A 39 17.86 7.66 -0.28
CA LEU A 39 17.22 6.98 -1.41
C LEU A 39 15.79 7.49 -1.61
N SER A 40 15.02 7.59 -0.52
CA SER A 40 13.66 8.13 -0.53
C SER A 40 13.62 9.59 -1.00
N ALA A 41 14.57 10.41 -0.55
CA ALA A 41 14.67 11.83 -0.94
C ALA A 41 15.05 12.00 -2.41
N THR A 42 15.94 11.16 -2.93
CA THR A 42 16.35 11.17 -4.34
C THR A 42 15.19 10.78 -5.26
N LEU A 43 14.44 9.74 -4.88
CA LEU A 43 13.26 9.32 -5.63
C LEU A 43 12.15 10.38 -5.55
N ALA A 44 11.93 10.98 -4.38
CA ALA A 44 10.99 12.08 -4.20
C ALA A 44 11.35 13.29 -5.07
N LEU A 45 12.63 13.64 -5.19
CA LEU A 45 13.10 14.72 -6.07
C LEU A 45 12.91 14.37 -7.55
N ALA A 46 13.22 13.15 -7.96
CA ALA A 46 12.97 12.70 -9.33
C ALA A 46 11.47 12.73 -9.68
N LEU A 47 10.62 12.37 -8.71
CA LEU A 47 9.17 12.37 -8.86
C LEU A 47 8.58 13.78 -8.76
N SER A 48 9.14 14.69 -7.98
CA SER A 48 8.66 16.08 -7.88
C SER A 48 8.81 16.84 -9.19
N HIS A 49 9.74 16.43 -10.07
CA HIS A 49 9.86 16.96 -11.43
C HIS A 49 8.63 16.65 -12.31
N THR A 50 7.80 15.66 -11.95
CA THR A 50 6.51 15.44 -12.61
C THR A 50 5.45 16.48 -12.20
N GLY A 51 5.75 17.30 -11.19
CA GLY A 51 4.92 18.43 -10.75
C GLY A 51 3.53 17.98 -10.37
N HIS A 52 2.52 18.69 -10.89
CA HIS A 52 1.12 18.41 -10.58
C HIS A 52 0.66 17.00 -11.00
N ALA A 53 1.33 16.39 -11.98
CA ALA A 53 1.01 15.03 -12.42
C ALA A 53 1.31 13.99 -11.34
N PHE A 54 2.21 14.27 -10.38
CA PHE A 54 2.54 13.32 -9.31
C PHE A 54 1.32 12.94 -8.48
N THR A 55 0.40 13.88 -8.24
CA THR A 55 -0.83 13.61 -7.46
C THR A 55 -1.67 12.49 -8.06
N PHE A 56 -1.74 12.42 -9.39
CA PHE A 56 -2.46 11.37 -10.10
C PHE A 56 -1.72 10.03 -10.02
N PHE A 57 -0.39 10.04 -10.09
CA PHE A 57 0.43 8.84 -10.06
C PHE A 57 0.75 8.34 -8.65
N SER A 58 0.54 9.14 -7.61
CA SER A 58 0.85 8.80 -6.22
C SER A 58 0.16 7.50 -5.76
N PRO A 59 -1.14 7.25 -6.05
CA PRO A 59 -1.78 5.97 -5.73
C PRO A 59 -1.14 4.76 -6.43
N PHE A 60 -0.56 4.92 -7.62
CA PHE A 60 0.12 3.83 -8.32
C PHE A 60 1.37 3.36 -7.59
N LEU A 61 2.01 4.25 -6.82
CA LEU A 61 3.15 3.92 -5.99
C LEU A 61 2.75 2.99 -4.84
N GLY A 62 1.64 3.31 -4.16
CA GLY A 62 1.04 2.43 -3.14
C GLY A 62 0.54 1.11 -3.73
N TRP A 63 -0.08 1.16 -4.91
CA TRP A 63 -0.53 -0.01 -5.66
C TRP A 63 0.60 -0.98 -5.98
N LEU A 64 1.73 -0.48 -6.50
CA LEU A 64 2.94 -1.27 -6.76
C LEU A 64 3.50 -1.85 -5.45
N GLY A 65 3.56 -1.03 -4.40
CA GLY A 65 4.05 -1.45 -3.09
C GLY A 65 3.26 -2.63 -2.51
N VAL A 66 1.93 -2.58 -2.53
CA VAL A 66 1.08 -3.67 -2.03
C VAL A 66 1.04 -4.86 -2.99
N PHE A 67 1.09 -4.64 -4.31
CA PHE A 67 1.20 -5.74 -5.27
C PHE A 67 2.42 -6.61 -4.99
N LEU A 68 3.58 -5.99 -4.74
CA LEU A 68 4.85 -6.68 -4.46
C LEU A 68 4.89 -7.28 -3.05
N THR A 69 4.41 -6.54 -2.04
CA THR A 69 4.53 -6.96 -0.63
C THR A 69 3.37 -7.83 -0.13
N GLY A 70 2.21 -7.77 -0.79
CA GLY A 70 0.96 -8.39 -0.32
C GLY A 70 0.32 -7.72 0.90
N SER A 71 0.91 -6.64 1.43
CA SER A 71 0.57 -6.07 2.74
C SER A 71 0.59 -4.54 2.73
N ASP A 72 -0.55 -3.93 3.06
CA ASP A 72 -0.72 -2.49 3.17
C ASP A 72 0.16 -1.90 4.26
N THR A 73 0.30 -2.59 5.40
CA THR A 73 1.19 -2.18 6.49
C THR A 73 2.65 -2.12 6.03
N SER A 74 3.09 -3.16 5.32
CA SER A 74 4.47 -3.25 4.81
C SER A 74 4.72 -2.21 3.72
N SER A 75 3.76 -1.99 2.82
CA SER A 75 3.85 -0.96 1.79
C SER A 75 3.88 0.45 2.36
N ASN A 76 3.05 0.74 3.37
CA ASN A 76 3.05 2.03 4.04
C ASN A 76 4.35 2.28 4.81
N ALA A 77 4.91 1.27 5.46
CA ALA A 77 6.22 1.37 6.06
C ALA A 77 7.28 1.80 5.04
N LEU A 78 7.25 1.25 3.82
CA LEU A 78 8.22 1.52 2.76
C LEU A 78 8.04 2.89 2.07
N PHE A 79 6.80 3.26 1.74
CA PHE A 79 6.55 4.35 0.79
C PHE A 79 5.86 5.57 1.39
N SER A 80 5.25 5.50 2.58
CA SER A 80 4.58 6.67 3.17
C SER A 80 5.55 7.82 3.44
N ALA A 81 6.77 7.52 3.89
CA ALA A 81 7.78 8.55 4.12
C ALA A 81 8.20 9.23 2.80
N LEU A 82 8.36 8.46 1.72
CA LEU A 82 8.62 9.00 0.38
C LEU A 82 7.47 9.90 -0.11
N GLN A 83 6.23 9.49 0.12
CA GLN A 83 5.03 10.24 -0.27
C GLN A 83 4.94 11.56 0.50
N ALA A 84 5.20 11.54 1.81
CA ALA A 84 5.27 12.73 2.65
C ALA A 84 6.38 13.68 2.18
N THR A 85 7.60 13.19 1.94
CA THR A 85 8.69 14.01 1.42
C THR A 85 8.36 14.58 0.04
N THR A 86 7.72 13.81 -0.85
CA THR A 86 7.31 14.31 -2.17
C THR A 86 6.23 15.38 -2.06
N ALA A 87 5.27 15.22 -1.15
CA ALA A 87 4.23 16.22 -0.87
C ALA A 87 4.83 17.56 -0.43
N GLN A 88 5.81 17.53 0.47
CA GLN A 88 6.55 18.72 0.89
C GLN A 88 7.25 19.40 -0.30
N GLN A 89 7.88 18.62 -1.20
CA GLN A 89 8.59 19.15 -2.36
C GLN A 89 7.66 19.81 -3.40
N ILE A 90 6.44 19.29 -3.57
CA ILE A 90 5.45 19.84 -4.51
C ILE A 90 4.47 20.82 -3.86
N GLY A 91 4.61 21.10 -2.56
CA GLY A 91 3.83 22.09 -1.83
C GLY A 91 2.38 21.71 -1.54
N ILE A 92 2.08 20.42 -1.33
CA ILE A 92 0.73 19.94 -0.96
C ILE A 92 0.73 19.24 0.41
N PRO A 93 -0.43 19.05 1.06
CA PRO A 93 -0.50 18.38 2.36
C PRO A 93 0.07 16.95 2.32
N GLU A 94 0.95 16.62 3.27
CA GLU A 94 1.56 15.28 3.38
C GLU A 94 0.51 14.19 3.56
N VAL A 95 -0.52 14.48 4.37
CA VAL A 95 -1.62 13.55 4.66
C VAL A 95 -2.34 13.10 3.38
N LEU A 96 -2.42 13.96 2.35
CA LEU A 96 -3.05 13.60 1.07
C LEU A 96 -2.26 12.50 0.36
N LEU A 97 -0.94 12.65 0.22
CA LEU A 97 -0.14 11.65 -0.50
C LEU A 97 0.11 10.38 0.33
N VAL A 98 0.15 10.49 1.66
CA VAL A 98 0.17 9.33 2.55
C VAL A 98 -1.16 8.56 2.48
N ALA A 99 -2.30 9.26 2.43
CA ALA A 99 -3.61 8.64 2.23
C ALA A 99 -3.74 8.03 0.82
N ALA A 100 -3.20 8.70 -0.20
CA ALA A 100 -3.13 8.18 -1.57
C ALA A 100 -2.34 6.86 -1.64
N ASN A 101 -1.22 6.76 -0.91
CA ASN A 101 -0.43 5.54 -0.80
C ASN A 101 -1.26 4.37 -0.26
N THR A 102 -1.98 4.59 0.85
CA THR A 102 -2.85 3.56 1.44
C THR A 102 -3.99 3.20 0.50
N SER A 103 -4.64 4.20 -0.10
CA SER A 103 -5.80 4.00 -0.98
C SER A 103 -5.44 3.22 -2.25
N GLY A 104 -4.30 3.54 -2.87
CA GLY A 104 -3.76 2.76 -3.99
C GLY A 104 -3.24 1.39 -3.56
N GLY A 105 -2.74 1.25 -2.33
CA GLY A 105 -2.35 -0.02 -1.76
C GLY A 105 -3.50 -1.03 -1.72
N VAL A 106 -4.66 -0.60 -1.21
CA VAL A 106 -5.88 -1.44 -1.18
C VAL A 106 -6.26 -1.93 -2.58
N THR A 107 -6.17 -1.06 -3.59
CA THR A 107 -6.49 -1.46 -4.96
C THR A 107 -5.46 -2.45 -5.52
N GLY A 108 -4.20 -2.34 -5.11
CA GLY A 108 -3.12 -3.27 -5.46
C GLY A 108 -3.25 -4.63 -4.78
N LYS A 109 -3.83 -4.68 -3.58
CA LYS A 109 -4.04 -5.94 -2.84
C LYS A 109 -4.86 -6.96 -3.62
N MET A 110 -5.84 -6.51 -4.41
CA MET A 110 -6.68 -7.36 -5.25
C MET A 110 -5.92 -8.23 -6.25
N ILE A 111 -4.71 -7.83 -6.63
CA ILE A 111 -3.88 -8.54 -7.61
C ILE A 111 -2.60 -9.10 -6.99
N SER A 112 -2.40 -8.93 -5.68
CA SER A 112 -1.24 -9.47 -4.98
C SER A 112 -1.23 -11.00 -5.07
N PRO A 113 -0.09 -11.65 -5.37
CA PRO A 113 -0.02 -13.11 -5.49
C PRO A 113 -0.59 -13.83 -4.26
N GLN A 114 -0.33 -13.29 -3.07
CA GLN A 114 -0.86 -13.81 -1.81
C GLN A 114 -2.39 -13.77 -1.76
N SER A 115 -3.02 -12.64 -2.11
CA SER A 115 -4.49 -12.52 -2.06
C SER A 115 -5.16 -13.36 -3.14
N ILE A 116 -4.56 -13.47 -4.33
CA ILE A 116 -5.04 -14.33 -5.41
C ILE A 116 -5.00 -15.81 -4.98
N ALA A 117 -3.89 -16.26 -4.39
CA ALA A 117 -3.75 -17.64 -3.92
C ALA A 117 -4.81 -17.99 -2.84
N ILE A 118 -5.03 -17.09 -1.87
CA ILE A 118 -6.05 -17.27 -0.83
C ILE A 118 -7.46 -17.28 -1.44
N ALA A 119 -7.75 -16.36 -2.37
CA ALA A 119 -9.05 -16.31 -3.04
C ALA A 119 -9.31 -17.60 -3.84
N CYS A 120 -8.34 -18.05 -4.64
CA CYS A 120 -8.43 -19.32 -5.39
C CYS A 120 -8.67 -20.52 -4.48
N ALA A 121 -7.97 -20.60 -3.34
CA ALA A 121 -8.18 -21.66 -2.36
C ALA A 121 -9.59 -21.59 -1.74
N ALA A 122 -10.09 -20.39 -1.42
CA ALA A 122 -11.39 -20.19 -0.79
C ALA A 122 -12.58 -20.53 -1.70
N VAL A 123 -12.47 -20.26 -3.01
CA VAL A 123 -13.55 -20.51 -3.99
C VAL A 123 -13.38 -21.81 -4.80
N GLY A 124 -12.40 -22.66 -4.45
CA GLY A 124 -12.17 -23.93 -5.14
C GLY A 124 -11.60 -23.80 -6.56
N LEU A 125 -10.93 -22.68 -6.86
CA LEU A 125 -10.29 -22.38 -8.15
C LEU A 125 -8.76 -22.58 -8.10
N VAL A 126 -8.28 -23.55 -7.30
CA VAL A 126 -6.86 -23.89 -7.20
C VAL A 126 -6.31 -24.28 -8.57
N GLY A 127 -5.17 -23.71 -8.97
CA GLY A 127 -4.59 -23.89 -10.30
C GLY A 127 -5.14 -22.97 -11.38
N LYS A 128 -6.08 -22.07 -11.05
CA LYS A 128 -6.62 -21.01 -11.94
C LYS A 128 -6.27 -19.60 -11.47
N GLU A 129 -5.15 -19.44 -10.77
CA GLU A 129 -4.66 -18.16 -10.24
C GLU A 129 -4.46 -17.14 -11.36
N SER A 130 -3.98 -17.59 -12.53
CA SER A 130 -3.77 -16.74 -13.71
C SER A 130 -5.09 -16.18 -14.27
N ASP A 131 -6.16 -16.98 -14.28
CA ASP A 131 -7.48 -16.54 -14.76
C ASP A 131 -8.07 -15.50 -13.81
N LEU A 132 -7.97 -15.74 -12.50
CA LEU A 132 -8.41 -14.79 -11.50
C LEU A 132 -7.61 -13.48 -11.56
N PHE A 133 -6.28 -13.56 -11.67
CA PHE A 133 -5.42 -12.39 -11.83
C PHE A 133 -5.77 -11.58 -13.08
N ARG A 134 -5.98 -12.23 -14.24
CA ARG A 134 -6.37 -11.56 -15.48
C ARG A 134 -7.72 -10.86 -15.37
N PHE A 135 -8.63 -11.39 -14.56
CA PHE A 135 -9.91 -10.76 -14.27
C PHE A 135 -9.76 -9.56 -13.32
N THR A 136 -9.01 -9.72 -12.22
CA THR A 136 -8.89 -8.68 -11.18
C THR A 136 -7.98 -7.53 -11.59
N VAL A 137 -6.99 -7.75 -12.45
CA VAL A 137 -6.04 -6.69 -12.88
C VAL A 137 -6.73 -5.51 -13.56
N LYS A 138 -7.77 -5.77 -14.36
CA LYS A 138 -8.55 -4.71 -15.01
C LYS A 138 -9.27 -3.85 -13.98
N HIS A 139 -9.95 -4.48 -13.03
CA HIS A 139 -10.66 -3.79 -11.94
C HIS A 139 -9.69 -2.99 -11.06
N SER A 140 -8.56 -3.61 -10.72
CA SER A 140 -7.50 -2.99 -9.92
C SER A 140 -6.96 -1.72 -10.56
N ILE A 141 -6.62 -1.75 -11.86
CA ILE A 141 -6.15 -0.56 -12.58
C ILE A 141 -7.24 0.53 -12.64
N ILE A 142 -8.48 0.16 -12.95
CA ILE A 142 -9.60 1.11 -13.02
C ILE A 142 -9.79 1.83 -11.68
N PHE A 143 -9.77 1.09 -10.57
CA PHE A 143 -9.90 1.69 -9.25
C PHE A 143 -8.69 2.56 -8.89
N THR A 144 -7.46 2.16 -9.23
CA THR A 144 -6.28 2.99 -9.00
C THR A 144 -6.34 4.31 -9.78
N ILE A 145 -6.78 4.27 -11.05
CA ILE A 145 -7.00 5.48 -11.86
C ILE A 145 -8.03 6.38 -11.18
N PHE A 146 -9.15 5.81 -10.72
CA PHE A 146 -10.21 6.55 -10.05
C PHE A 146 -9.70 7.24 -8.77
N VAL A 147 -8.92 6.53 -7.95
CA VAL A 147 -8.26 7.10 -6.77
C VAL A 147 -7.27 8.21 -7.18
N GLY A 148 -6.51 8.02 -8.26
CA GLY A 148 -5.63 9.05 -8.83
C GLY A 148 -6.37 10.34 -9.16
N ILE A 149 -7.53 10.23 -9.81
CA ILE A 149 -8.39 11.38 -10.13
C ILE A 149 -8.85 12.07 -8.83
N ILE A 150 -9.34 11.30 -7.85
CA ILE A 150 -9.79 11.86 -6.57
C ILE A 150 -8.66 12.62 -5.87
N VAL A 151 -7.46 12.04 -5.81
CA VAL A 151 -6.29 12.66 -5.16
C VAL A 151 -5.88 13.95 -5.87
N THR A 152 -5.88 13.98 -7.21
CA THR A 152 -5.62 15.21 -7.97
C THR A 152 -6.68 16.28 -7.75
N VAL A 153 -7.97 15.90 -7.71
CA VAL A 153 -9.07 16.82 -7.40
C VAL A 153 -8.93 17.37 -5.98
N GLN A 154 -8.57 16.53 -5.02
CA GLN A 154 -8.29 16.91 -3.64
C GLN A 154 -7.09 17.85 -3.51
N ALA A 155 -6.05 17.66 -4.31
CA ALA A 155 -4.87 18.52 -4.28
C ALA A 155 -5.14 19.93 -4.80
N TYR A 156 -5.97 20.09 -5.84
CA TYR A 156 -6.06 21.35 -6.59
C TYR A 156 -7.43 22.02 -6.65
N ILE A 157 -8.52 21.26 -6.51
CA ILE A 157 -9.89 21.78 -6.66
C ILE A 157 -10.56 21.92 -5.29
N VAL A 158 -10.38 20.96 -4.40
CA VAL A 158 -11.00 20.94 -3.05
C VAL A 158 -9.97 20.78 -1.92
N PRO A 159 -8.95 21.66 -1.84
CA PRO A 159 -7.88 21.53 -0.84
C PRO A 159 -8.38 21.69 0.61
N TRP A 160 -9.55 22.30 0.81
CA TRP A 160 -10.18 22.47 2.13
C TRP A 160 -10.73 21.16 2.73
N MET A 161 -10.88 20.11 1.93
CA MET A 161 -11.42 18.83 2.40
C MET A 161 -10.41 18.04 3.24
N ILE A 162 -9.14 18.40 3.15
CA ILE A 162 -8.04 17.71 3.81
C ILE A 162 -7.48 18.63 4.90
N PRO A 163 -7.36 18.14 6.15
CA PRO A 163 -6.89 18.94 7.28
C PRO A 163 -5.42 19.32 7.17
#